data_AF-A0A535C5B1-F1
#
_entry.id   AF-A0A535C5B1-F1
#
_cell.length_a   1.000
_cell.length_b   1.000
_cell.length_c   1.000
_cell.angle_alpha   90.00
_cell.angle_beta   90.00
_cell.angle_gamma   90.00
#
_symmetry.space_group_name_H-M   'P 1'
#
loop_
_entity.id
_entity.type
_entity.pdbx_description
1 polymer ?
#
loop_
_entity_poly.entity_id
_entity_poly.type
_entity_poly.pdbx_seq_one_letter_code
_entity_poly.pdbx_strand_id
1 'polypeptide(L)' 'MSTPSVIIRPVRREDAADLQENCFSRNTLEEVQQQIEGSLIDFSRGHSLHLVAEVDGTVVGSANLA' A
#
# COMPACT_ATOMS: atom_id res chain seq x y z
N MET A 1 6.19 25.59 10.88
CA MET A 1 6.16 24.13 10.74
C MET A 1 5.68 23.84 9.33
N SER A 2 6.48 23.17 8.51
CA SER A 2 6.07 22.76 7.16
C SER A 2 5.06 21.61 7.29
N THR A 3 3.94 21.68 6.59
CA THR A 3 2.99 20.57 6.50
C THR A 3 3.67 19.37 5.82
N PRO A 4 3.57 18.16 6.38
CA PRO A 4 4.10 16.97 5.73
C PRO A 4 3.42 16.77 4.37
N SER A 5 4.21 16.51 3.33
CA SER A 5 3.69 16.25 1.99
C SER A 5 3.24 14.80 1.92
N VAL A 6 2.01 14.56 1.43
CA VAL A 6 1.48 13.23 1.20
C VAL A 6 1.62 12.89 -0.28
N ILE A 7 2.26 11.76 -0.59
CA ILE A 7 2.36 11.24 -1.95
C ILE A 7 1.38 10.07 -2.08
N ILE A 8 0.45 10.17 -3.04
CA ILE A 8 -0.44 9.05 -3.39
C ILE A 8 0.14 8.35 -4.61
N ARG A 9 0.40 7.05 -4.50
CA ARG A 9 0.98 6.24 -5.59
C ARG A 9 0.46 4.80 -5.57
N PRO A 10 0.61 4.03 -6.66
CA PRO A 10 0.37 2.59 -6.63
C PRO A 10 1.24 1.88 -5.59
N VAL A 11 0.70 0.83 -5.01
CA VAL A 11 1.40 -0.05 -4.08
C VAL A 11 2.59 -0.74 -4.75
N ARG A 12 3.65 -0.96 -3.99
CA ARG A 12 4.86 -1.71 -4.37
C ARG A 12 5.07 -2.87 -3.41
N ARG A 13 5.83 -3.88 -3.85
CA ARG A 13 6.16 -5.05 -3.00
C ARG A 13 6.93 -4.65 -1.74
N GLU A 14 7.78 -3.63 -1.84
CA GLU A 14 8.56 -3.10 -0.72
C GLU A 14 7.71 -2.45 0.38
N ASP A 15 6.47 -2.04 0.09
CA ASP A 15 5.58 -1.38 1.05
C ASP A 15 5.00 -2.36 2.10
N ALA A 16 5.25 -3.66 1.97
CA ALA A 16 4.60 -4.68 2.79
C ALA A 16 4.83 -4.52 4.29
N ALA A 17 6.04 -4.12 4.71
CA ALA A 17 6.35 -3.91 6.12
C ALA A 17 5.56 -2.73 6.69
N ASP A 18 5.63 -1.58 6.01
CA ASP A 18 4.90 -0.37 6.41
C ASP A 18 3.38 -0.58 6.39
N LEU A 19 2.85 -1.30 5.39
CA LEU A 19 1.44 -1.64 5.31
C LEU A 19 1.01 -2.60 6.42
N GLN A 20 1.86 -3.56 6.79
CA GLN A 20 1.58 -4.47 7.90
C GLN A 20 1.56 -3.71 9.22
N GLU A 21 2.52 -2.83 9.46
CA GLU A 21 2.61 -2.05 10.70
C GLU A 21 1.47 -1.02 10.82
N ASN A 22 1.20 -0.26 9.76
CA ASN A 22 0.34 0.92 9.82
C ASN A 22 -1.12 0.67 9.41
N CYS A 23 -1.39 -0.31 8.53
CA CYS A 23 -2.71 -0.50 7.93
C CYS A 23 -3.33 -1.87 8.23
N PHE A 24 -2.52 -2.92 8.25
CA PHE A 24 -2.95 -4.32 8.37
C PHE A 24 -2.27 -5.02 9.56
N SER A 25 -2.29 -4.37 10.73
CA SER A 25 -1.59 -4.83 11.95
C SER A 25 -2.03 -6.18 12.50
N ARG A 26 -3.13 -6.73 11.99
CA ARG A 26 -3.62 -8.08 12.31
C ARG A 26 -3.08 -9.16 11.39
N ASN A 27 -2.47 -8.78 10.26
CA ASN A 27 -1.93 -9.69 9.27
C ASN A 27 -0.43 -9.90 9.52
N THR A 28 0.04 -11.08 9.12
CA THR A 28 1.47 -11.35 9.00
C THR A 28 2.05 -10.62 7.79
N LEU A 29 3.37 -10.41 7.81
CA LEU A 29 4.07 -9.79 6.68
C LEU A 29 3.86 -10.57 5.37
N GLU A 30 3.86 -11.90 5.44
CA GLU A 30 3.64 -12.78 4.28
C GLU A 30 2.23 -12.63 3.70
N GLU A 31 1.20 -12.54 4.54
CA GLU A 31 -0.17 -12.28 4.09
C GLU A 31 -0.30 -10.92 3.39
N VAL A 32 0.36 -9.88 3.91
CA VAL A 32 0.36 -8.56 3.29
C VAL A 32 1.10 -8.60 1.94
N GLN A 33 2.23 -9.31 1.86
CA GLN A 33 2.94 -9.52 0.59
C GLN A 33 2.06 -10.20 -0.46
N GLN A 34 1.34 -11.27 -0.08
CA GLN A 34 0.40 -11.96 -0.97
C GLN A 34 -0.74 -11.05 -1.43
N GLN A 35 -1.27 -10.21 -0.53
CA GLN A 35 -2.31 -9.23 -0.87
C GLN A 35 -1.81 -8.18 -1.89
N ILE A 36 -0.57 -7.71 -1.73
CA ILE A 36 0.06 -6.78 -2.68
C ILE A 36 0.23 -7.46 -4.03
N GLU A 37 0.69 -8.71 -4.08
CA GLU A 37 0.82 -9.45 -5.33
C GLU A 37 -0.51 -9.62 -6.05
N GLY A 38 -1.58 -9.98 -5.33
CA GLY A 38 -2.93 -10.03 -5.88
C GLY A 38 -3.37 -8.69 -6.45
N SER A 39 -3.13 -7.60 -5.72
CA SER A 39 -3.46 -6.24 -6.14
C SER A 39 -2.72 -5.82 -7.43
N LEU A 40 -1.44 -6.19 -7.56
CA LEU A 40 -0.65 -5.92 -8.77
C LEU A 40 -1.15 -6.71 -9.98
N ILE A 41 -1.60 -7.95 -9.77
CA ILE A 41 -2.22 -8.77 -10.81
C ILE A 41 -3.54 -8.14 -11.26
N ASP A 42 -4.40 -7.73 -10.32
CA ASP A 42 -5.67 -7.08 -10.64
C ASP A 42 -5.50 -5.75 -11.37
N PHE A 43 -4.49 -4.97 -10.99
CA PHE A 43 -4.11 -3.76 -11.72
C PHE A 43 -3.68 -4.05 -13.15
N SER A 44 -2.87 -5.11 -13.37
CA SER A 44 -2.47 -5.52 -14.71
C SER A 44 -3.64 -5.96 -15.60
N ARG A 45 -4.77 -6.34 -14.99
CA ARG A 45 -6.01 -6.72 -15.66
C ARG A 45 -6.99 -5.55 -15.81
N GLY A 46 -6.67 -4.39 -15.27
CA GLY A 46 -7.53 -3.20 -15.28
C GLY A 46 -8.75 -3.30 -14.37
N HIS A 47 -8.70 -4.17 -13.35
CA HIS A 47 -9.85 -4.43 -12.45
C HIS A 47 -9.86 -3.55 -11.20
N SER A 48 -8.68 -3.23 -10.67
CA SER A 48 -8.57 -2.40 -9.47
C SER A 48 -7.20 -1.73 -9.41
N LEU A 49 -7.11 -0.65 -8.63
CA LEU A 49 -5.85 0.02 -8.34
C LEU A 49 -5.70 0.18 -6.83
N HIS A 50 -4.74 -0.54 -6.27
CA HIS A 50 -4.33 -0.40 -4.87
C HIS A 50 -3.32 0.74 -4.75
N LEU A 51 -3.72 1.78 -4.04
CA LEU A 51 -2.96 2.99 -3.76
C LEU A 51 -2.45 2.97 -2.32
N VAL A 52 -1.29 3.60 -2.12
CA VAL A 52 -0.72 3.88 -0.82
C VAL A 52 -0.50 5.39 -0.64
N ALA A 53 -0.63 5.83 0.61
CA ALA A 53 -0.26 7.18 1.03
C ALA A 53 1.10 7.12 1.72
N GLU A 54 2.08 7.81 1.16
CA GLU A 54 3.45 7.90 1.68
C GLU A 54 3.71 9.28 2.29
N VAL A 55 4.31 9.30 3.48
CA VAL A 55 4.80 10.50 4.16
C VAL A 55 6.24 10.23 4.59
N ASP A 56 7.16 11.09 4.15
CA ASP A 56 8.60 11.01 4.47
C ASP A 56 9.23 9.62 4.22
N GLY A 57 8.76 8.92 3.18
CA GLY A 57 9.25 7.59 2.78
C GLY A 57 8.55 6.42 3.46
N THR A 58 7.61 6.67 4.38
CA THR A 58 6.84 5.64 5.08
C THR A 58 5.40 5.58 4.58
N VAL A 59 4.90 4.38 4.31
CA VAL A 59 3.49 4.19 3.97
C VAL A 59 2.62 4.24 5.23
N VAL A 60 1.70 5.20 5.27
CA VAL A 60 0.81 5.47 6.41
C VAL A 60 -0.67 5.24 6.10
N GLY A 61 -0.99 4.83 4.87
CA GLY A 61 -2.36 4.60 4.45
C GLY A 61 -2.46 3.73 3.21
N SER A 62 -3.61 3.07 3.06
CA SER A 62 -3.97 2.24 1.91
C SER A 62 -5.38 2.59 1.44
N ALA A 63 -5.59 2.58 0.13
CA ALA A 63 -6.90 2.74 -0.50
C ALA A 63 -7.00 1.85 -1.75
N ASN A 64 -8.19 1.30 -2.01
CA ASN A 64 -8.47 0.57 -3.24
C ASN A 64 -9.47 1.34 -4.08
N LEU A 65 -9.15 1.52 -5.36
CA LEU A 65 -10.07 2.02 -6.38
C LEU A 65 -10.53 0.83 -7.23
N ALA A 66 -11.84 0.61 -7.30
CA ALA A 66 -12.49 -0.45 -8.08
C ALA A 66 -13.40 0.17 -9.14
#